data_AF-A0A1S0TJ06-F1
#
_entry.id   AF-A0A1S0TJ06-F1
#
_cell.length_a   1.000
_cell.length_b   1.000
_cell.length_c   1.000
_cell.angle_alpha   90.00
_cell.angle_beta   90.00
_cell.angle_gamma   90.00
#
_symmetry.space_group_name_H-M   'P 1'
#
loop_
_entity.id
_entity.type
_entity.pdbx_description
1 polymer ?
#
loop_
_entity_poly.entity_id
_entity_poly.type
_entity_poly.pdbx_seq_one_letter_code
_entity_poly.pdbx_strand_id
1 'polypeptide(L)'
;MKKHYTTTVIYDDTGPVLISYPLSCQSKIRNDPPKIWLLHLSNFYSYNGIRTVVIEPSIKDKKALFCDPFIYQNCVYLFNRFESTILSVAITGKNRGLTQILNTHPDGRFQKPNNKYANRCLFLLRNIILIYCHQRLDKPNEEPQLWILELKTMTWHRLHLILNHHHPIGLVNFQKSIKEEFAYLHGECGRSKCQEKVHLYQLSTTQDSIIM
;
A
#
# COMPACT_ATOMS: atom_id res chain seq x y z
N MET A 1 27.37 -3.98 0.66
CA MET A 1 26.04 -3.96 -0.01
C MET A 1 25.25 -2.78 0.50
N LYS A 2 24.91 -1.81 -0.37
CA LYS A 2 24.06 -0.65 -0.02
C LYS A 2 22.67 -1.16 0.38
N LYS A 3 22.07 -0.59 1.43
CA LYS A 3 20.65 -0.80 1.75
C LYS A 3 19.86 -0.33 0.52
N HIS A 4 19.27 -1.25 -0.23
CA HIS A 4 18.33 -0.91 -1.30
C HIS A 4 17.02 -0.52 -0.62
N TYR A 5 16.95 0.71 -0.12
CA TYR A 5 15.66 1.37 0.04
C TYR A 5 15.13 1.59 -1.37
N THR A 6 14.06 0.89 -1.74
CA THR A 6 13.25 1.27 -2.87
C THR A 6 12.50 2.53 -2.46
N THR A 7 12.61 3.60 -3.23
CA THR A 7 11.79 4.81 -3.01
C THR A 7 10.59 4.72 -3.93
N THR A 8 9.38 4.96 -3.42
CA THR A 8 8.18 5.08 -4.25
C THR A 8 7.45 6.38 -3.94
N VAL A 9 6.57 6.77 -4.87
CA VAL A 9 5.61 7.85 -4.69
C VAL A 9 4.33 7.24 -4.13
N ILE A 10 3.92 7.71 -2.97
CA ILE A 10 2.56 7.54 -2.44
C ILE A 10 1.86 8.90 -2.43
N TYR A 11 0.58 8.92 -2.04
CA TYR A 11 -0.21 10.14 -1.96
C TYR A 11 -0.86 10.23 -0.59
N ASP A 12 -0.94 11.45 -0.07
CA ASP A 12 -1.84 11.79 1.02
C ASP A 12 -2.80 12.91 0.60
N ASP A 13 -3.57 13.45 1.55
CA ASP A 13 -4.57 14.49 1.28
C ASP A 13 -3.96 15.79 0.74
N THR A 14 -2.65 16.01 0.90
CA THR A 14 -1.94 17.20 0.43
C THR A 14 -1.18 17.00 -0.88
N GLY A 15 -1.04 15.75 -1.33
CA GLY A 15 -0.46 15.40 -2.62
C GLY A 15 0.62 14.32 -2.55
N PRO A 16 1.53 14.26 -3.54
CA PRO A 16 2.52 13.20 -3.66
C PRO A 16 3.65 13.30 -2.63
N VAL A 17 4.00 12.16 -2.06
CA VAL A 17 5.04 11.97 -1.05
C VAL A 17 5.98 10.86 -1.49
N LEU A 18 7.29 11.15 -1.55
CA LEU A 18 8.31 10.12 -1.68
C LEU A 18 8.53 9.44 -0.33
N ILE A 19 8.53 8.11 -0.32
CA ILE A 19 8.78 7.31 0.88
C ILE A 19 9.82 6.23 0.63
N SER A 20 10.72 6.02 1.60
CA SER A 20 11.66 4.90 1.62
C SER A 20 11.03 3.62 2.19
N TYR A 21 11.09 2.52 1.45
CA TYR A 21 10.59 1.19 1.86
C TYR A 21 11.34 0.08 1.08
N PRO A 22 11.13 -1.23 1.36
CA PRO A 22 10.51 -1.79 2.55
C PRO A 22 11.32 -1.50 3.82
N LEU A 23 10.67 -1.53 4.97
CA LEU A 23 11.30 -1.37 6.26
C LEU A 23 11.63 -2.75 6.85
N SER A 24 12.91 -3.02 7.08
CA SER A 24 13.39 -4.25 7.71
C SER A 24 14.32 -3.94 8.88
N CYS A 25 14.16 -4.71 9.95
CA CYS A 25 15.04 -4.65 11.12
C CYS A 25 16.24 -5.61 11.02
N GLN A 26 16.32 -6.42 9.96
CA GLN A 26 17.40 -7.38 9.71
C GLN A 26 18.65 -6.70 9.12
N SER A 27 19.24 -5.73 9.81
CA SER A 27 20.57 -5.22 9.44
C SER A 27 21.65 -6.11 10.05
N LYS A 28 22.32 -6.92 9.22
CA LYS A 28 23.46 -7.76 9.65
C LYS A 28 24.78 -6.99 9.86
N ILE A 29 24.86 -5.72 9.41
CA ILE A 29 26.16 -5.06 9.17
C ILE A 29 26.35 -3.79 10.04
N ARG A 30 25.27 -3.16 10.55
CA ARG A 30 25.34 -2.04 11.51
C ARG A 30 24.09 -1.99 12.37
N ASN A 31 24.24 -1.66 13.66
CA ASN A 31 23.18 -1.40 14.64
C ASN A 31 22.35 -0.13 14.32
N ASP A 32 22.27 0.30 13.06
CA ASP A 32 21.47 1.47 12.69
C ASP A 32 19.99 1.14 12.84
N PRO A 33 19.21 1.96 13.58
CA PRO A 33 17.78 1.76 13.69
C PRO A 33 17.11 1.83 12.31
N PRO A 34 15.98 1.12 12.11
CA PRO A 34 15.17 1.29 10.91
C PRO A 34 14.76 2.76 10.79
N LYS A 35 14.79 3.31 9.57
CA LYS A 35 14.40 4.70 9.29
C LYS A 35 13.40 4.76 8.15
N ILE A 36 12.41 5.63 8.29
CA ILE A 36 11.48 6.01 7.23
C ILE A 36 11.81 7.45 6.84
N TRP A 37 12.13 7.65 5.57
CA TRP A 37 12.31 8.95 4.95
C TRP A 37 11.03 9.31 4.23
N LEU A 38 10.49 10.49 4.53
CA LEU A 38 9.35 11.07 3.83
C LEU A 38 9.75 12.41 3.24
N LEU A 39 9.32 12.68 2.01
CA LEU A 39 9.48 13.96 1.36
C LEU A 39 8.20 14.29 0.57
N HIS A 40 7.46 15.29 1.02
CA HIS A 40 6.43 15.90 0.17
C HIS A 40 7.09 16.54 -1.04
N LEU A 41 6.65 16.19 -2.25
CA LEU A 41 7.23 16.75 -3.46
C LEU A 41 6.96 18.25 -3.60
N SER A 42 5.90 18.76 -2.97
CA SER A 42 5.65 20.21 -2.89
C SER A 42 6.79 20.97 -2.21
N ASN A 43 7.51 20.35 -1.25
CA ASN A 43 8.66 20.97 -0.59
C ASN A 43 9.83 21.20 -1.55
N PHE A 44 9.94 20.41 -2.62
CA PHE A 44 10.97 20.60 -3.65
C PHE A 44 10.84 21.95 -4.35
N TYR A 45 9.61 22.43 -4.52
CA TYR A 45 9.31 23.70 -5.14
C TYR A 45 9.20 24.85 -4.13
N SER A 46 9.48 24.59 -2.85
CA SER A 46 9.41 25.62 -1.81
C SER A 46 10.72 26.41 -1.71
N TYR A 47 10.64 27.73 -1.55
CA TYR A 47 11.79 28.61 -1.32
C TYR A 47 12.57 28.30 -0.03
N ASN A 48 12.00 27.49 0.86
CA ASN A 48 12.57 27.12 2.16
C ASN A 48 13.53 25.92 2.09
N GLY A 49 13.78 25.39 0.88
CA GLY A 49 14.63 24.22 0.63
C GLY A 49 13.93 22.88 0.91
N ILE A 50 14.59 21.80 0.50
CA ILE A 50 14.07 20.43 0.64
C ILE A 50 14.18 20.00 2.10
N ARG A 51 13.03 19.80 2.76
CA ARG A 51 12.97 19.22 4.11
C ARG A 51 12.44 17.80 4.04
N THR A 52 13.33 16.84 4.30
CA THR A 52 12.96 15.45 4.50
C THR A 52 12.56 15.21 5.96
N VAL A 53 11.49 14.45 6.16
CA VAL A 53 11.06 13.98 7.48
C VAL A 53 11.65 12.60 7.69
N VAL A 54 12.61 12.49 8.61
CA VAL A 54 13.17 11.20 9.04
C VAL A 54 12.44 10.74 10.28
N ILE A 55 12.03 9.48 10.30
CA ILE A 55 11.39 8.84 11.44
C ILE A 55 12.17 7.57 11.77
N GLU A 56 12.52 7.38 13.03
CA GLU A 56 13.21 6.19 13.53
C GLU A 56 12.23 5.34 14.35
N PRO A 57 11.43 4.48 13.70
CA PRO A 57 10.43 3.69 14.39
C PRO A 57 11.06 2.71 15.38
N SER A 58 10.51 2.65 16.60
CA SER A 58 10.88 1.64 17.59
C SER A 58 10.15 0.33 17.29
N ILE A 59 10.82 -0.60 16.61
CA ILE A 59 10.24 -1.90 16.22
C ILE A 59 11.00 -3.01 16.95
N LYS A 60 10.29 -3.77 17.78
CA LYS A 60 10.86 -4.89 18.53
C LYS A 60 11.01 -6.17 17.70
N ASP A 61 10.15 -6.35 16.69
CA ASP A 61 10.20 -7.54 15.83
C ASP A 61 11.34 -7.45 14.81
N LYS A 62 12.38 -8.24 15.05
CA LYS A 62 13.56 -8.32 14.18
C LYS A 62 13.31 -9.07 12.88
N LYS A 63 12.23 -9.85 12.77
CA LYS A 63 11.91 -10.66 11.58
C LYS A 63 10.90 -9.98 10.65
N ALA A 64 10.22 -8.94 11.12
CA ALA A 64 9.25 -8.20 10.32
C ALA A 64 9.89 -7.57 9.07
N LEU A 65 9.12 -7.60 7.99
CA LEU A 65 9.36 -6.86 6.76
C LEU A 65 8.09 -6.06 6.46
N PHE A 66 8.17 -4.74 6.59
CA PHE A 66 7.03 -3.87 6.36
C PHE A 66 7.09 -3.26 4.96
N CYS A 67 6.01 -3.43 4.20
CA CYS A 67 5.88 -3.08 2.79
C CYS A 67 4.61 -2.25 2.53
N ASP A 68 4.39 -1.91 1.26
CA ASP A 68 3.14 -1.33 0.74
C ASP A 68 2.64 -0.14 1.58
N PRO A 69 3.42 0.95 1.66
CA PRO A 69 3.11 2.06 2.53
C PRO A 69 1.88 2.87 2.07
N PHE A 70 1.16 3.45 3.03
CA PHE A 70 0.15 4.48 2.78
C PHE A 70 0.13 5.50 3.93
N ILE A 71 -0.40 6.70 3.69
CA ILE A 71 -0.56 7.74 4.71
C ILE A 71 -2.04 7.94 4.98
N TYR A 72 -2.42 7.96 6.25
CA TYR A 72 -3.79 8.26 6.68
C TYR A 72 -3.75 8.95 8.04
N GLN A 73 -4.53 10.04 8.21
CA GLN A 73 -4.65 10.76 9.49
C GLN A 73 -3.30 11.05 10.19
N ASN A 74 -2.32 11.60 9.46
CA ASN A 74 -0.98 11.95 9.95
C ASN A 74 -0.12 10.76 10.43
N CYS A 75 -0.48 9.54 10.05
CA CYS A 75 0.31 8.33 10.30
C CYS A 75 0.75 7.70 8.98
N VAL A 76 1.99 7.19 8.92
CA VAL A 76 2.39 6.23 7.88
C VAL A 76 1.99 4.85 8.39
N TYR A 77 1.36 4.09 7.51
CA TYR A 77 1.06 2.70 7.72
C TYR A 77 1.85 1.84 6.74
N LEU A 78 2.33 0.68 7.20
CA LEU A 78 3.00 -0.30 6.36
C LEU A 78 2.50 -1.71 6.71
N PHE A 79 2.16 -2.50 5.70
CA PHE A 79 1.73 -3.88 5.91
C PHE A 79 2.91 -4.76 6.32
N ASN A 80 2.73 -5.61 7.33
CA ASN A 80 3.68 -6.69 7.59
C ASN A 80 3.54 -7.74 6.49
N ARG A 81 4.65 -8.08 5.83
CA ARG A 81 4.67 -9.09 4.76
C ARG A 81 4.32 -10.49 5.26
N PHE A 82 4.72 -10.83 6.47
CA PHE A 82 4.63 -12.21 6.97
C PHE A 82 3.42 -12.45 7.85
N GLU A 83 2.82 -11.38 8.38
CA GLU A 83 1.72 -11.44 9.33
C GLU A 83 0.53 -10.59 8.87
N SER A 84 -0.61 -10.75 9.53
CA SER A 84 -1.79 -9.93 9.25
C SER A 84 -1.85 -8.72 10.17
N THR A 85 -0.72 -8.03 10.26
CA THR A 85 -0.53 -6.85 11.07
C THR A 85 -0.09 -5.67 10.21
N ILE A 86 -0.36 -4.46 10.69
CA ILE A 86 0.05 -3.21 10.05
C ILE A 86 0.83 -2.41 11.07
N LEU A 87 2.02 -1.95 10.70
CA LEU A 87 2.76 -0.97 11.47
C LEU A 87 2.15 0.41 11.21
N SER A 88 1.80 1.12 12.27
CA SER A 88 1.42 2.53 12.26
C SER A 88 2.53 3.36 12.89
N VAL A 89 2.91 4.46 12.26
CA VAL A 89 3.94 5.39 12.73
C VAL A 89 3.44 6.82 12.61
N ALA A 90 3.33 7.53 13.73
CA ALA A 90 2.93 8.93 13.72
C ALA A 90 3.98 9.82 13.06
N ILE A 91 3.57 10.70 12.13
CA ILE A 91 4.46 11.54 11.33
C ILE A 91 4.66 12.92 11.96
N THR A 92 3.63 13.44 12.64
CA THR A 92 3.59 14.82 13.15
C THR A 92 3.19 14.86 14.63
N GLY A 93 3.31 16.04 15.25
CA GLY A 93 2.93 16.28 16.65
C GLY A 93 3.89 15.70 17.70
N LYS A 94 3.47 15.74 18.97
CA LYS A 94 4.26 15.29 20.14
C LYS A 94 4.58 13.79 20.11
N ASN A 95 3.75 13.01 19.42
CA ASN A 95 3.88 11.56 19.29
C ASN A 95 4.68 11.15 18.04
N ARG A 96 5.32 12.08 17.32
CA ARG A 96 6.08 11.76 16.11
C ARG A 96 7.07 10.62 16.37
N GLY A 97 7.02 9.60 15.51
CA GLY A 97 7.85 8.39 15.62
C GLY A 97 7.31 7.31 16.55
N LEU A 98 6.22 7.58 17.29
CA LEU A 98 5.52 6.56 18.05
C LEU A 98 5.02 5.46 17.10
N THR A 99 5.36 4.22 17.44
CA THR A 99 5.02 3.03 16.67
C THR A 99 3.89 2.25 17.35
N GLN A 100 3.01 1.68 16.54
CA GLN A 100 1.98 0.75 16.99
C GLN A 100 1.85 -0.39 15.98
N ILE A 101 1.73 -1.62 16.46
CA ILE A 101 1.37 -2.77 15.62
C ILE A 101 -0.14 -2.99 15.76
N LEU A 102 -0.84 -2.89 14.65
CA LEU A 102 -2.28 -3.06 14.55
C LEU A 102 -2.59 -4.44 13.99
N ASN A 103 -3.47 -5.18 14.66
CA ASN A 103 -4.01 -6.41 14.09
C ASN A 103 -5.06 -6.09 13.04
N THR A 104 -5.19 -6.95 12.04
CA THR A 104 -6.29 -6.89 11.08
C THR A 104 -7.18 -8.12 11.20
N HIS A 105 -8.46 -7.93 10.95
CA HIS A 105 -9.50 -8.89 11.26
C HIS A 105 -10.28 -9.28 10.00
N PRO A 106 -10.65 -10.56 9.83
CA PRO A 106 -11.61 -10.95 8.80
C PRO A 106 -13.01 -10.40 9.12
N ASP A 107 -13.80 -10.10 8.10
CA ASP A 107 -15.25 -10.01 8.25
C ASP A 107 -15.84 -11.41 8.50
N GLY A 108 -16.88 -11.53 9.33
CA GLY A 108 -17.38 -12.81 9.87
C GLY A 108 -17.75 -13.87 8.82
N ARG A 109 -17.89 -13.51 7.54
CA ARG A 109 -18.17 -14.42 6.41
C ARG A 109 -16.95 -14.74 5.53
N PHE A 110 -15.91 -13.92 5.54
CA PHE A 110 -14.79 -14.01 4.59
C PHE A 110 -13.44 -14.02 5.32
N GLN A 111 -12.49 -14.80 4.80
CA GLN A 111 -11.12 -14.77 5.31
C GLN A 111 -10.45 -13.42 4.95
N LYS A 112 -9.29 -13.13 5.53
CA LYS A 112 -8.42 -12.02 5.14
C LYS A 112 -7.55 -12.39 3.93
N PRO A 113 -6.91 -11.42 3.24
CA PRO A 113 -5.98 -11.72 2.14
C PRO A 113 -4.85 -12.65 2.59
N ASN A 114 -4.43 -13.54 1.70
CA ASN A 114 -3.30 -14.42 1.96
C ASN A 114 -1.98 -13.64 2.04
N ASN A 115 -1.17 -13.86 3.08
CA ASN A 115 0.12 -13.16 3.25
C ASN A 115 1.15 -13.50 2.15
N LYS A 116 0.92 -14.55 1.36
CA LYS A 116 1.77 -14.94 0.22
C LYS A 116 1.52 -14.11 -1.05
N TYR A 117 0.55 -13.20 -1.05
CA TYR A 117 0.44 -12.19 -2.10
C TYR A 117 1.66 -11.29 -2.08
N ALA A 118 2.43 -11.32 -3.17
CA ALA A 118 3.68 -10.62 -3.29
C ALA A 118 3.56 -9.16 -3.65
N ASN A 119 2.62 -8.86 -4.53
CA ASN A 119 2.45 -7.55 -5.08
C ASN A 119 1.00 -7.15 -4.85
N ARG A 120 0.86 -5.98 -4.24
CA ARG A 120 -0.41 -5.35 -3.92
C ARG A 120 -0.37 -3.95 -4.49
N CYS A 121 -1.46 -3.55 -5.12
CA CYS A 121 -1.68 -2.15 -5.41
C CYS A 121 -2.74 -1.61 -4.44
N LEU A 122 -2.48 -0.42 -3.88
CA LEU A 122 -3.32 0.20 -2.87
C LEU A 122 -3.99 1.43 -3.44
N PHE A 123 -5.23 1.66 -3.01
CA PHE A 123 -5.97 2.87 -3.33
C PHE A 123 -6.77 3.33 -2.11
N LEU A 124 -6.33 4.44 -1.51
CA LEU A 124 -6.94 5.01 -0.31
C LEU A 124 -8.18 5.83 -0.68
N LEU A 125 -9.30 5.48 -0.07
CA LEU A 125 -10.61 6.13 -0.23
C LEU A 125 -11.17 6.50 1.13
N ARG A 126 -10.97 7.76 1.55
CA ARG A 126 -11.42 8.26 2.86
C ARG A 126 -10.95 7.32 3.98
N ASN A 127 -11.86 6.56 4.59
CA ASN A 127 -11.62 5.66 5.70
C ASN A 127 -11.44 4.17 5.30
N ILE A 128 -11.36 3.87 4.01
CA ILE A 128 -11.12 2.50 3.51
C ILE A 128 -9.93 2.47 2.54
N ILE A 129 -9.33 1.30 2.37
CA ILE A 129 -8.33 1.04 1.33
C ILE A 129 -8.84 -0.07 0.42
N LEU A 130 -8.88 0.21 -0.87
CA LEU A 130 -9.09 -0.79 -1.91
C LEU A 130 -7.73 -1.40 -2.29
N ILE A 131 -7.66 -2.73 -2.30
CA ILE A 131 -6.39 -3.47 -2.38
C ILE A 131 -6.52 -4.53 -3.48
N TYR A 132 -5.75 -4.37 -4.54
CA TYR A 132 -5.67 -5.31 -5.65
C TYR A 132 -4.44 -6.20 -5.48
N CYS A 133 -4.68 -7.45 -5.12
CA CYS A 133 -3.68 -8.48 -4.87
C CYS A 133 -3.46 -9.29 -6.15
N HIS A 134 -2.33 -9.11 -6.85
CA HIS A 134 -2.23 -9.53 -8.26
C HIS A 134 -1.14 -10.56 -8.58
N GLN A 135 -0.38 -11.00 -7.59
CA GLN A 135 0.58 -12.08 -7.77
C GLN A 135 0.82 -12.82 -6.46
N ARG A 136 0.55 -14.13 -6.42
CA ARG A 136 0.90 -14.99 -5.28
C ARG A 136 2.23 -15.69 -5.51
N LEU A 137 3.07 -15.76 -4.49
CA LEU A 137 4.36 -16.47 -4.58
C LEU A 137 4.20 -17.99 -4.70
N ASP A 138 3.21 -18.57 -4.02
CA ASP A 138 3.00 -20.02 -3.99
C ASP A 138 2.10 -20.53 -5.12
N LYS A 139 1.31 -19.64 -5.71
CA LYS A 139 0.35 -19.95 -6.78
C LYS A 139 0.36 -18.82 -7.81
N PRO A 140 1.43 -18.69 -8.62
CA PRO A 140 1.60 -17.56 -9.53
C PRO A 140 0.52 -17.45 -10.61
N ASN A 141 -0.19 -18.54 -10.89
CA ASN A 141 -1.29 -18.60 -11.86
C ASN A 141 -2.67 -18.32 -11.23
N GLU A 142 -2.76 -18.11 -9.91
CA GLU A 142 -4.04 -17.78 -9.28
C GLU A 142 -4.48 -16.38 -9.70
N GLU A 143 -5.77 -16.24 -9.98
CA GLU A 143 -6.35 -14.96 -10.40
C GLU A 143 -6.20 -13.89 -9.31
N PRO A 144 -6.04 -12.62 -9.70
CA PRO A 144 -6.01 -11.52 -8.76
C PRO A 144 -7.28 -11.43 -7.90
N GLN A 145 -7.12 -10.86 -6.71
CA GLN A 145 -8.22 -10.64 -5.79
C GLN A 145 -8.33 -9.16 -5.42
N LEU A 146 -9.57 -8.71 -5.23
CA LEU A 146 -9.89 -7.36 -4.79
C LEU A 146 -10.43 -7.39 -3.36
N TRP A 147 -9.90 -6.51 -2.52
CA TRP A 147 -10.17 -6.47 -1.09
C TRP A 147 -10.38 -5.04 -0.62
N ILE A 148 -11.22 -4.86 0.40
CA ILE A 148 -11.32 -3.65 1.19
C ILE A 148 -10.68 -3.89 2.55
N LEU A 149 -9.92 -2.93 3.04
CA LEU A 149 -9.58 -2.79 4.46
C LEU A 149 -10.27 -1.54 5.02
N GLU A 150 -11.17 -1.72 5.98
CA GLU A 150 -11.74 -0.62 6.75
C GLU A 150 -10.73 -0.12 7.80
N LEU A 151 -10.30 1.14 7.73
CA LEU A 151 -9.22 1.65 8.58
C LEU A 151 -9.64 1.89 10.03
N LYS A 152 -10.93 2.12 10.29
CA LYS A 152 -11.44 2.36 11.64
C LYS A 152 -11.47 1.07 12.48
N THR A 153 -11.83 -0.03 11.85
CA THR A 153 -12.05 -1.34 12.47
C THR A 153 -10.90 -2.32 12.20
N MET A 154 -10.04 -2.01 11.22
CA MET A 154 -9.02 -2.89 10.65
C MET A 154 -9.61 -4.20 10.13
N THR A 155 -10.83 -4.14 9.59
CA THR A 155 -11.58 -5.30 9.07
C THR A 155 -11.43 -5.43 7.57
N TRP A 156 -11.23 -6.67 7.12
CA TRP A 156 -11.12 -7.04 5.71
C TRP A 156 -12.44 -7.50 5.14
N HIS A 157 -12.81 -6.98 3.97
CA HIS A 157 -13.93 -7.45 3.18
C HIS A 157 -13.44 -7.88 1.80
N ARG A 158 -13.87 -9.06 1.35
CA ARG A 158 -13.55 -9.53 0.00
C ARG A 158 -14.57 -8.94 -0.99
N LEU A 159 -14.08 -8.40 -2.09
CA LEU A 159 -14.93 -8.00 -3.20
C LEU A 159 -14.88 -9.02 -4.33
N HIS A 160 -15.97 -9.11 -5.08
CA HIS A 160 -15.98 -9.86 -6.31
C HIS A 160 -15.35 -9.01 -7.42
N LEU A 161 -14.21 -9.47 -7.94
CA LEU A 161 -13.51 -8.78 -9.02
C LEU A 161 -14.07 -9.25 -10.36
N ILE A 162 -14.88 -8.39 -11.00
CA ILE A 162 -15.34 -8.59 -12.38
C ILE A 162 -14.67 -7.55 -13.26
N LEU A 163 -13.92 -8.00 -14.27
CA LEU A 163 -13.34 -7.15 -15.30
C LEU A 163 -13.87 -7.61 -16.67
N ASN A 164 -14.07 -6.66 -17.59
CA ASN A 164 -14.61 -6.96 -18.92
C ASN A 164 -13.63 -7.77 -19.81
N HIS A 165 -12.34 -7.81 -19.45
CA HIS A 165 -11.29 -8.51 -20.19
C HIS A 165 -10.36 -9.29 -19.25
N HIS A 166 -9.06 -9.27 -19.48
CA HIS A 166 -8.08 -10.03 -18.72
C HIS A 166 -7.56 -9.26 -17.50
N HIS A 167 -7.22 -10.00 -16.45
CA HIS A 167 -6.64 -9.42 -15.25
C HIS A 167 -5.23 -8.87 -15.52
N PRO A 168 -4.95 -7.62 -15.13
CA PRO A 168 -3.59 -7.11 -15.11
C PRO A 168 -2.82 -7.75 -13.95
N ILE A 169 -1.57 -8.16 -14.21
CA ILE A 169 -0.69 -8.80 -13.21
C ILE A 169 0.71 -8.16 -13.12
N GLY A 170 1.16 -7.48 -14.17
CA GLY A 170 2.44 -6.78 -14.24
C GLY A 170 2.26 -5.26 -14.17
N LEU A 171 3.21 -4.55 -13.55
CA LEU A 171 3.21 -3.08 -13.42
C LEU A 171 1.84 -2.47 -13.08
N VAL A 172 1.12 -3.13 -12.16
CA VAL A 172 -0.25 -2.76 -11.81
C VAL A 172 -0.25 -1.51 -10.94
N ASN A 173 -1.09 -0.54 -11.29
CA ASN A 173 -1.27 0.65 -10.48
C ASN A 173 -2.71 1.17 -10.48
N PHE A 174 -3.08 1.80 -9.36
CA PHE A 174 -4.29 2.58 -9.23
C PHE A 174 -3.98 4.06 -9.46
N GLN A 175 -4.89 4.76 -10.13
CA GLN A 175 -4.83 6.20 -10.29
C GLN A 175 -6.17 6.83 -9.93
N LYS A 176 -6.14 7.85 -9.06
CA LYS A 176 -7.35 8.60 -8.69
C LYS A 176 -7.70 9.60 -9.78
N SER A 177 -8.97 9.71 -10.17
CA SER A 177 -9.42 10.88 -10.91
C SER A 177 -9.42 12.12 -10.01
N ILE A 178 -8.88 13.24 -10.50
CA ILE A 178 -8.81 14.50 -9.74
C ILE A 178 -10.19 15.17 -9.67
N LYS A 179 -11.05 14.94 -10.66
CA LYS A 179 -12.30 15.69 -10.87
C LYS A 179 -13.57 14.87 -10.68
N GLU A 180 -13.45 13.55 -10.68
CA GLU A 180 -14.60 12.65 -10.74
C GLU A 180 -14.50 11.57 -9.66
N GLU A 181 -15.63 10.97 -9.31
CA GLU A 181 -15.70 9.84 -8.38
C GLU A 181 -15.34 8.51 -9.06
N PHE A 182 -14.19 8.51 -9.73
CA PHE A 182 -13.63 7.35 -10.39
C PHE A 182 -12.16 7.12 -10.01
N ALA A 183 -11.78 5.86 -10.08
CA ALA A 183 -10.40 5.42 -10.07
C ALA A 183 -10.12 4.62 -11.33
N TYR A 184 -8.86 4.56 -11.71
CA TYR A 184 -8.41 3.75 -12.82
C TYR A 184 -7.48 2.67 -12.31
N LEU A 185 -7.68 1.44 -12.76
CA LEU A 185 -6.76 0.33 -12.58
C LEU A 185 -6.08 0.07 -13.92
N HIS A 186 -4.76 0.20 -13.98
CA HIS A 186 -4.01 -0.14 -15.18
C HIS A 186 -2.92 -1.16 -14.88
N GLY A 187 -2.49 -1.90 -15.90
CA GLY A 187 -1.36 -2.80 -15.79
C GLY A 187 -1.21 -3.72 -16.99
N GLU A 188 -0.10 -4.44 -17.02
CA GLU A 188 0.23 -5.41 -18.06
C GLU A 188 -0.63 -6.65 -17.94
N CYS A 189 -1.10 -7.14 -19.09
CA CYS A 189 -1.91 -8.35 -19.20
C CYS A 189 -1.14 -9.57 -18.70
N GLY A 190 -1.80 -10.41 -17.89
CA GLY A 190 -1.20 -11.67 -17.44
C GLY A 190 -1.16 -12.80 -18.45
N ARG A 191 -1.77 -12.63 -19.63
CA ARG A 191 -1.84 -13.67 -20.66
C ARG A 191 -0.76 -13.46 -21.71
N SER A 192 0.15 -14.45 -21.83
CA SER A 192 1.26 -14.43 -22.79
C SER A 192 0.83 -14.20 -24.24
N LYS A 193 -0.31 -14.75 -24.65
CA LYS A 193 -0.87 -14.66 -26.01
C LYS A 193 -1.89 -13.53 -26.20
N CYS A 194 -2.08 -12.63 -25.24
CA CYS A 194 -2.96 -11.49 -25.45
C CYS A 194 -2.34 -10.52 -26.47
N GLN A 195 -3.15 -10.05 -27.41
CA GLN A 195 -2.76 -9.01 -28.37
C GLN A 195 -2.63 -7.65 -27.67
N GLU A 196 -3.52 -7.37 -26.72
CA GLU A 196 -3.44 -6.21 -25.83
C GLU A 196 -2.44 -6.49 -24.70
N LYS A 197 -1.32 -5.75 -24.69
CA LYS A 197 -0.28 -5.94 -23.66
C LYS A 197 -0.59 -5.23 -22.35
N VAL A 198 -1.45 -4.21 -22.38
CA VAL A 198 -1.81 -3.38 -21.22
C VAL A 198 -3.32 -3.18 -21.23
N HIS A 199 -3.93 -3.22 -20.05
CA HIS A 199 -5.34 -2.94 -19.87
C HIS A 199 -5.53 -1.72 -18.96
N LEU A 200 -6.60 -0.98 -19.21
CA LEU A 200 -7.06 0.16 -18.40
C LEU A 200 -8.53 -0.05 -18.06
N TYR A 201 -8.84 -0.06 -16.78
CA TYR A 201 -10.19 -0.20 -16.25
C TYR A 201 -10.57 1.04 -15.48
N GLN A 202 -11.81 1.48 -15.62
CA GLN A 202 -12.41 2.53 -14.80
C GLN A 202 -13.28 1.89 -13.72
N LEU A 203 -13.20 2.41 -12.51
CA LEU A 203 -13.91 1.92 -11.32
C LEU A 203 -14.66 3.10 -10.71
N SER A 204 -15.94 2.93 -10.37
CA SER A 204 -16.66 3.91 -9.56
C SER A 204 -16.12 3.88 -8.14
N THR A 205 -15.89 5.05 -7.55
CA THR A 205 -15.48 5.20 -6.15
C THR A 205 -16.64 5.53 -5.22
N THR A 206 -17.88 5.47 -5.71
CA THR A 206 -19.09 5.65 -4.90
C THR A 206 -19.27 4.47 -3.95
N GLN A 207 -19.67 4.71 -2.70
CA GLN A 207 -19.78 3.67 -1.67
C GLN A 207 -20.69 2.50 -2.09
N ASP A 208 -21.77 2.79 -2.81
CA ASP A 208 -22.72 1.76 -3.25
C ASP A 208 -22.09 0.81 -4.28
N SER A 209 -21.16 1.30 -5.12
CA SER A 209 -20.51 0.48 -6.15
C SER A 209 -19.35 -0.38 -5.60
N ILE A 210 -18.86 -0.08 -4.40
CA ILE A 210 -17.72 -0.75 -3.78
C ILE A 210 -18.19 -1.79 -2.74
N ILE A 211 -19.40 -1.63 -2.18
CA ILE A 211 -19.96 -2.50 -1.13
C ILE A 211 -20.94 -3.55 -1.69
N MET A 212 -21.44 -3.37 -2.93
CA MET A 212 -22.19 -4.40 -3.67
C MET A 212 -21.28 -5.44 -4.33
#